data_AF-A0A2T3P046-F1
#
_entry.id   AF-A0A2T3P046-F1
#
_cell.length_a   1.000
_cell.length_b   1.000
_cell.length_c   1.000
_cell.angle_alpha   90.00
_cell.angle_beta   90.00
_cell.angle_gamma   90.00
#
_symmetry.space_group_name_H-M   'P 1'
#
loop_
_entity.id
_entity.type
_entity.pdbx_description
1 polymer ?
#
loop_
_entity_poly.entity_id
_entity_poly.type
_entity_poly.pdbx_seq_one_letter_code
_entity_poly.pdbx_strand_id
1 'polypeptide(L)'
;MNINKLKLLKKVTLVTVAATLLSGCVGSNVATNKLMEYNIEAVDNRYARGGLNIAMSPLYGVTVAADYLVLNSLEFWTGSNPINGNAHIFDTETETWIEMNNSIDESLHSAPIKITKEK
;
A
#
# COMPACT_ATOMS: atom_id res chain seq x y z
N MET A 1 -12.83 -35.41 -11.89
CA MET A 1 -12.47 -34.38 -10.87
C MET A 1 -13.55 -34.35 -9.79
N ASN A 2 -13.19 -34.49 -8.50
CA ASN A 2 -14.17 -34.52 -7.40
C ASN A 2 -14.77 -33.13 -7.13
N ILE A 3 -16.08 -33.06 -6.84
CA ILE A 3 -16.84 -31.85 -6.49
C ILE A 3 -16.12 -30.99 -5.43
N ASN A 4 -15.48 -31.59 -4.43
CA ASN A 4 -14.74 -30.85 -3.40
C ASN A 4 -13.45 -30.20 -3.95
N LYS A 5 -12.74 -30.87 -4.86
CA LYS A 5 -11.60 -30.28 -5.57
C LYS A 5 -12.05 -29.14 -6.49
N LEU A 6 -13.21 -29.28 -7.13
CA LEU A 6 -13.78 -28.23 -7.97
C LEU A 6 -14.20 -26.99 -7.15
N LYS A 7 -14.80 -27.19 -5.97
CA LYS A 7 -15.13 -26.10 -5.02
C LYS A 7 -13.87 -25.39 -4.52
N LEU A 8 -12.82 -26.15 -4.18
CA LEU A 8 -11.53 -25.59 -3.75
C LEU A 8 -10.88 -24.77 -4.87
N LEU A 9 -10.80 -25.32 -6.09
CA LEU A 9 -10.27 -24.61 -7.26
C LEU A 9 -11.00 -23.29 -7.52
N LYS A 10 -12.34 -23.29 -7.47
CA LYS A 10 -13.13 -22.06 -7.62
C LYS A 10 -12.82 -21.01 -6.57
N LYS A 11 -12.67 -21.41 -5.29
CA LYS A 11 -12.28 -20.49 -4.22
C LYS A 11 -10.88 -19.93 -4.44
N VAL A 12 -9.91 -20.77 -4.79
CA VAL A 12 -8.55 -20.35 -5.08
C VAL A 12 -8.52 -19.37 -6.25
N THR A 13 -9.18 -19.69 -7.37
CA THR A 13 -9.26 -18.80 -8.52
C THR A 13 -9.89 -17.45 -8.17
N LEU A 14 -10.99 -17.44 -7.39
CA LEU A 14 -11.63 -16.19 -6.97
C LEU A 14 -10.69 -15.34 -6.10
N VAL A 15 -9.98 -15.96 -5.15
CA VAL A 15 -9.01 -15.27 -4.29
C VAL A 15 -7.84 -14.74 -5.12
N THR A 16 -7.31 -15.53 -6.07
CA THR A 16 -6.23 -15.09 -6.95
C THR A 16 -6.67 -13.91 -7.83
N VAL A 17 -7.86 -13.97 -8.42
CA VAL A 17 -8.40 -12.88 -9.25
C VAL A 17 -8.63 -11.63 -8.42
N ALA A 18 -9.22 -11.75 -7.23
CA ALA A 18 -9.36 -10.64 -6.31
C ALA A 18 -7.98 -10.05 -5.96
N ALA A 19 -7.00 -10.88 -5.59
CA ALA A 19 -5.65 -10.42 -5.28
C ALA A 19 -4.99 -9.65 -6.45
N THR A 20 -5.20 -10.08 -7.70
CA THR A 20 -4.69 -9.38 -8.89
C THR A 20 -5.47 -8.10 -9.24
N LEU A 21 -6.74 -8.01 -8.89
CA LEU A 21 -7.53 -6.80 -9.11
C LEU A 21 -7.27 -5.74 -8.03
N LEU A 22 -6.88 -6.18 -6.84
CA LEU A 22 -6.48 -5.31 -5.73
C LEU A 22 -4.97 -4.97 -5.75
N SER A 23 -4.17 -5.44 -6.72
CA SER A 23 -2.71 -5.27 -6.71
C SER A 23 -2.21 -3.86 -7.05
N GLY A 24 -3.04 -2.83 -6.91
CA GLY A 24 -2.60 -1.44 -6.94
C GLY A 24 -2.08 -1.02 -5.57
N CYS A 25 -0.80 -1.25 -5.27
CA CYS A 25 -0.19 -0.77 -4.03
C CYS A 25 0.19 0.71 -4.16
N VAL A 26 -0.80 1.60 -4.17
CA VAL A 26 -0.60 3.04 -4.34
C VAL A 26 -0.72 3.74 -3.00
N GLY A 27 0.38 4.32 -2.54
CA GLY A 27 0.56 4.91 -1.21
C GLY A 27 2.03 4.81 -0.78
N SER A 28 2.37 5.33 0.40
CA SER A 28 3.77 5.38 0.85
C SER A 28 4.34 4.04 1.33
N ASN A 29 3.51 3.03 1.60
CA ASN A 29 3.92 1.69 2.05
C ASN A 29 4.91 1.72 3.23
N VAL A 30 4.65 2.57 4.21
CA VAL A 30 5.58 2.86 5.31
C VAL A 30 5.96 1.62 6.11
N ALA A 31 5.04 0.71 6.41
CA ALA A 31 5.38 -0.47 7.20
C ALA A 31 6.33 -1.40 6.44
N THR A 32 6.05 -1.63 5.16
CA THR A 32 6.87 -2.47 4.27
C THR A 32 8.25 -1.84 4.04
N ASN A 33 8.31 -0.52 3.86
CA ASN A 33 9.57 0.19 3.70
C ASN A 33 10.43 0.13 4.96
N LYS A 34 9.85 0.30 6.15
CA LYS A 34 10.59 0.11 7.42
C LYS A 34 11.13 -1.31 7.58
N LEU A 35 10.35 -2.32 7.18
CA LEU A 35 10.84 -3.71 7.22
C LEU A 35 11.99 -3.95 6.23
N MET A 36 11.93 -3.29 5.06
CA MET A 36 13.00 -3.32 4.08
C MET A 36 14.28 -2.62 4.56
N GLU A 37 14.18 -1.49 5.24
CA GLU A 37 15.31 -0.83 5.90
C GLU A 37 16.01 -1.80 6.86
N TYR A 38 15.25 -2.48 7.73
CA TYR A 38 15.80 -3.46 8.66
C TYR A 38 16.52 -4.62 7.96
N ASN A 39 15.97 -5.13 6.85
CA ASN A 39 16.62 -6.17 6.05
C ASN A 39 17.96 -5.68 5.47
N ILE A 40 18.01 -4.45 4.97
CA ILE A 40 19.23 -3.84 4.43
C ILE A 40 20.29 -3.63 5.52
N GLU A 41 19.88 -3.21 6.72
CA GLU A 41 20.78 -2.97 7.85
C GLU A 41 21.29 -4.26 8.50
N ALA A 42 20.49 -5.33 8.48
CA ALA A 42 20.83 -6.58 9.16
C ALA A 42 22.08 -7.28 8.59
N VAL A 43 22.33 -7.16 7.29
CA VAL A 43 23.47 -7.82 6.61
C VAL A 43 24.05 -6.96 5.49
N ASP A 44 25.38 -6.96 5.35
CA ASP A 44 26.15 -6.15 4.40
C ASP A 44 26.49 -6.89 3.09
N ASN A 45 25.68 -7.88 2.71
CA ASN A 45 25.89 -8.66 1.48
C ASN A 45 24.61 -8.78 0.64
N ARG A 46 24.70 -8.46 -0.65
CA ARG A 46 23.59 -8.54 -1.63
C ARG A 46 22.83 -9.87 -1.59
N TYR A 47 23.53 -11.00 -1.57
CA TYR A 47 22.91 -12.31 -1.64
C TYR A 47 22.37 -12.74 -0.28
N ALA A 48 23.05 -12.36 0.81
CA ALA A 48 22.54 -12.54 2.16
C ALA A 48 21.24 -11.74 2.40
N ARG A 49 21.15 -10.50 1.93
CA ARG A 49 19.90 -9.70 1.92
C ARG A 49 18.80 -10.41 1.14
N GLY A 50 19.12 -11.02 0.00
CA GLY A 50 18.17 -11.84 -0.75
C GLY A 50 17.67 -13.04 0.05
N GLY A 51 18.56 -13.77 0.71
CA GLY A 51 18.20 -14.88 1.61
C GLY A 51 17.36 -14.43 2.80
N LEU A 52 17.72 -13.30 3.41
CA LEU A 52 16.99 -12.70 4.52
C LEU A 52 15.60 -12.21 4.07
N ASN A 53 15.48 -11.64 2.88
CA ASN A 53 14.20 -11.26 2.29
C ASN A 53 13.26 -12.46 2.15
N ILE A 54 13.78 -13.59 1.64
CA ILE A 54 13.02 -14.85 1.56
C ILE A 54 12.62 -15.34 2.95
N ALA A 55 13.54 -15.32 3.92
CA ALA A 55 13.25 -15.72 5.29
C ALA A 55 12.20 -14.82 5.97
N MET A 56 12.22 -13.52 5.68
CA MET A 56 11.27 -12.52 6.18
C MET A 56 9.99 -12.42 5.34
N SER A 57 9.83 -13.23 4.29
CA SER A 57 8.67 -13.17 3.39
C SER A 57 7.30 -13.24 4.09
N PRO A 58 7.09 -14.00 5.19
CA PRO A 58 5.81 -13.95 5.91
C PRO A 58 5.55 -12.56 6.53
N LEU A 59 6.61 -11.91 7.01
CA LEU A 59 6.54 -10.61 7.65
C LEU A 59 6.27 -9.50 6.61
N TYR A 60 6.90 -9.59 5.44
CA TYR A 60 6.57 -8.73 4.29
C TYR A 60 5.11 -8.91 3.84
N GLY A 61 4.58 -10.14 3.85
CA GLY A 61 3.16 -10.37 3.57
C GLY A 61 2.23 -9.63 4.53
N VAL A 62 2.57 -9.62 5.82
CA VAL A 62 1.81 -8.88 6.85
C VAL A 62 1.93 -7.37 6.67
N THR A 63 3.13 -6.83 6.42
CA THR A 63 3.31 -5.38 6.26
C THR A 63 2.64 -4.87 5.00
N VAL A 64 2.71 -5.62 3.89
CA VAL A 64 2.00 -5.25 2.65
C VAL A 64 0.49 -5.24 2.87
N ALA A 65 -0.05 -6.22 3.59
CA ALA A 65 -1.48 -6.24 3.93
C ALA A 65 -1.86 -5.06 4.85
N ALA A 66 -1.03 -4.73 5.84
CA ALA A 66 -1.26 -3.60 6.73
C ALA A 66 -1.19 -2.25 6.01
N ASP A 67 -0.20 -2.08 5.13
CA ASP A 67 -0.07 -0.88 4.29
C ASP A 67 -1.30 -0.74 3.40
N TYR A 68 -1.67 -1.79 2.67
CA TYR A 68 -2.78 -1.75 1.72
C TYR A 68 -4.14 -1.51 2.40
N LEU A 69 -4.45 -2.26 3.47
CA LEU A 69 -5.76 -2.22 4.11
C LEU A 69 -5.94 -1.04 5.06
N VAL A 70 -4.86 -0.56 5.69
CA VAL A 70 -4.96 0.41 6.79
C VAL A 70 -4.16 1.67 6.48
N LEU A 71 -2.84 1.58 6.32
CA LEU A 71 -2.01 2.77 6.32
C LEU A 71 -2.19 3.63 5.07
N ASN A 72 -2.20 3.03 3.87
CA ASN A 72 -2.45 3.74 2.61
C ASN A 72 -3.90 4.28 2.56
N SER A 73 -4.86 3.54 3.13
CA SER A 73 -6.24 4.03 3.25
C SER A 73 -6.32 5.27 4.15
N LEU A 74 -5.66 5.26 5.30
CA LEU A 74 -5.59 6.44 6.17
C LEU A 74 -4.87 7.60 5.50
N GLU A 75 -3.74 7.34 4.84
CA GLU A 75 -2.95 8.33 4.10
C GLU A 75 -3.79 9.02 3.02
N PHE A 76 -4.59 8.27 2.26
CA PHE A 76 -5.51 8.82 1.26
C PHE A 76 -6.54 9.78 1.88
N TRP A 77 -7.25 9.32 2.93
CA TRP A 77 -8.34 10.12 3.53
C TRP A 77 -7.85 11.33 4.32
N THR A 78 -6.59 11.30 4.76
CA THR A 78 -5.98 12.36 5.58
C THR A 78 -4.99 13.25 4.83
N GLY A 79 -4.68 12.92 3.57
CA GLY A 79 -3.73 13.63 2.71
C GLY A 79 -2.26 13.51 3.13
N SER A 80 -1.99 12.86 4.27
CA SER A 80 -0.62 12.65 4.75
C SER A 80 -0.52 11.37 5.56
N ASN A 81 0.65 10.75 5.54
CA ASN A 81 0.85 9.51 6.26
C ASN A 81 0.90 9.80 7.78
N PRO A 82 0.11 9.11 8.62
CA PRO A 82 0.04 9.40 10.04
C PRO A 82 1.33 9.04 10.81
N ILE A 83 2.24 8.28 10.20
CA ILE A 83 3.49 7.83 10.85
C ILE A 83 4.64 8.78 10.57
N ASN A 84 4.81 9.24 9.34
CA ASN A 84 5.94 10.11 8.95
C ASN A 84 5.54 11.52 8.50
N GLY A 85 4.24 11.78 8.28
CA GLY A 85 3.71 13.08 7.90
C GLY A 85 3.97 13.49 6.44
N ASN A 86 4.46 12.56 5.60
CA ASN A 86 4.65 12.82 4.17
C ASN A 86 3.29 12.94 3.46
N ALA A 87 3.20 13.81 2.45
CA ALA A 87 1.99 13.97 1.64
C ALA A 87 1.68 12.70 0.84
N HIS A 88 0.39 12.43 0.61
CA HIS A 88 -0.03 11.31 -0.22
C HIS A 88 0.36 11.56 -1.69
N ILE A 89 0.75 10.51 -2.41
CA ILE A 89 1.21 10.61 -3.80
C ILE A 89 0.17 11.24 -4.75
N PHE A 90 -1.12 11.10 -4.45
CA PHE A 90 -2.20 11.69 -5.26
C PHE A 90 -2.32 13.21 -5.12
N ASP A 91 -1.74 13.81 -4.08
CA ASP A 91 -1.70 15.25 -3.91
C ASP A 91 -0.49 15.88 -4.65
N THR A 92 0.21 15.11 -5.50
CA THR A 92 1.36 15.60 -6.29
C THR A 92 0.89 16.51 -7.42
N GLU A 93 1.34 17.76 -7.41
CA GLU A 93 1.14 18.70 -8.52
C GLU A 93 2.00 18.31 -9.73
N THR A 94 1.36 17.93 -10.84
CA THR A 94 2.02 17.57 -12.09
C THR A 94 1.14 17.94 -13.29
N GLU A 95 1.71 17.94 -14.50
CA GLU A 95 0.93 18.21 -15.71
C GLU A 95 -0.12 17.11 -15.93
N THR A 96 -1.40 17.47 -15.78
CA THR A 96 -2.53 16.54 -15.96
C THR A 96 -3.17 16.72 -17.33
N TRP A 97 -3.42 15.63 -18.06
CA TRP A 97 -4.11 15.68 -19.35
C TRP A 97 -5.63 15.91 -19.24
N ILE A 98 -6.18 15.76 -18.03
CA ILE A 98 -7.61 15.87 -17.77
C ILE A 98 -7.79 16.71 -16.49
N GLU A 99 -8.34 17.91 -16.63
CA GLU A 99 -8.53 18.87 -15.53
C GLU A 99 -9.95 18.78 -14.94
N MET A 100 -10.12 18.00 -13.88
CA MET A 100 -11.44 17.81 -13.27
C MET A 100 -11.82 18.84 -12.22
N ASN A 101 -10.84 19.50 -11.59
CA ASN A 101 -11.09 20.47 -10.52
C ASN A 101 -11.95 21.66 -10.96
N ASN A 102 -11.96 22.00 -12.25
CA ASN A 102 -12.81 23.04 -12.83
C ASN A 102 -14.31 22.68 -12.87
N SER A 103 -14.65 21.39 -12.74
CA SER A 103 -16.02 20.86 -12.90
C SER A 103 -16.60 20.26 -11.61
N ILE A 104 -15.85 20.28 -10.50
CA ILE A 104 -16.26 19.72 -9.21
C ILE A 104 -16.12 20.76 -8.10
N ASP A 105 -16.88 20.56 -7.02
CA ASP A 105 -16.86 21.42 -5.84
C ASP A 105 -15.46 21.50 -5.21
N GLU A 106 -15.05 22.69 -4.74
CA GLU A 106 -13.74 22.95 -4.14
C GLU A 106 -13.46 22.07 -2.91
N SER A 107 -14.50 21.63 -2.19
CA SER A 107 -14.36 20.69 -1.07
C SER A 107 -13.81 19.32 -1.46
N LEU A 108 -13.85 18.96 -2.74
CA LEU A 108 -13.36 17.68 -3.28
C LEU A 108 -11.96 17.78 -3.88
N HIS A 109 -11.31 18.95 -3.81
CA HIS A 109 -9.98 19.14 -4.40
C HIS A 109 -8.85 18.60 -3.53
N SER A 110 -9.12 18.22 -2.28
CA SER A 110 -8.10 17.74 -1.34
C SER A 110 -8.67 16.74 -0.34
N ALA A 111 -7.79 16.11 0.45
CA ALA A 111 -8.20 15.17 1.48
C ALA A 111 -9.18 15.79 2.50
N PRO A 112 -10.30 15.11 2.82
CA PRO A 112 -11.36 15.69 3.64
C PRO A 112 -11.00 15.80 5.12
N ILE A 113 -10.08 14.97 5.61
CA ILE A 113 -9.69 14.95 7.03
C ILE A 113 -8.31 15.58 7.16
N LYS A 114 -8.22 16.68 7.93
CA LYS A 114 -6.92 17.28 8.24
C LYS A 114 -6.44 16.76 9.59
N ILE A 115 -5.30 16.08 9.62
CA ILE A 115 -4.65 15.74 10.89
C ILE A 115 -4.09 17.03 11.49
N THR A 116 -4.71 17.51 12.56
CA THR A 116 -4.17 18.62 13.34
C THR A 116 -2.90 18.12 14.03
N LYS A 117 -1.72 18.64 13.64
CA LYS A 117 -0.52 18.46 14.44
C LYS A 117 -0.70 19.34 15.69
N GLU A 118 -1.22 18.78 16.78
CA GLU A 118 -0.99 19.40 18.09
C GLU A 118 0.52 19.48 18.30
N LYS A 119 1.01 20.70 18.47
CA LYS A 119 2.40 20.98 18.83
C LYS A 119 2.62 20.69 20.31
#